data_AF-A0A3S1MWH5-F1
#
_entry.id   AF-A0A3S1MWH5-F1
#
_cell.length_a   1.000
_cell.length_b   1.000
_cell.length_c   1.000
_cell.angle_alpha   90.00
_cell.angle_beta   90.00
_cell.angle_gamma   90.00
#
_symmetry.space_group_name_H-M   'P 1'
#
loop_
_entity.id
_entity.type
_entity.pdbx_description
1 polymer ?
#
loop_
_entity_poly.entity_id
_entity_poly.type
_entity_poly.pdbx_seq_one_letter_code
_entity_poly.pdbx_strand_id
1 'polypeptide(L)'
;MSAAADKHEDGTTLASVLGGAIWKHGLIAAAAWIGAAIVTMALPDVVPWGSRNLFGGLLLAGAAVFAVLVFTADRLGRLGGWLIHYGPWFIALGVWFGLWELTTAKLGWLPKPFFSPPHGLLHVY
;
A
#
# COMPACT_ATOMS: atom_id res chain seq x y z
N MET A 1 2.79 56.05 -1.90
CA MET A 1 1.72 55.46 -1.07
C MET A 1 0.79 54.70 -2.01
N SER A 2 0.43 53.43 -1.87
CA SER A 2 0.84 52.30 -1.03
C SER A 2 0.22 51.06 -1.70
N ALA A 3 1.01 50.01 -1.87
CA ALA A 3 0.70 48.63 -2.26
C ALA A 3 -0.78 48.27 -2.55
N ALA A 4 -1.08 47.98 -3.82
CA ALA A 4 -2.16 47.06 -4.17
C ALA A 4 -1.68 45.65 -3.80
N ALA A 5 -2.23 45.10 -2.73
CA ALA A 5 -1.92 43.76 -2.25
C ALA A 5 -2.29 42.72 -3.31
N ASP A 6 -1.25 42.15 -3.92
CA ASP A 6 -1.26 40.91 -4.66
C ASP A 6 -1.82 39.81 -3.73
N LYS A 7 -3.10 39.47 -3.91
CA LYS A 7 -3.72 38.34 -3.23
C LYS A 7 -3.29 37.09 -4.00
N HIS A 8 -2.16 36.55 -3.58
CA HIS A 8 -1.63 35.24 -3.94
C HIS A 8 -2.76 34.21 -4.07
N GLU A 9 -2.97 33.74 -5.31
CA GLU A 9 -3.92 32.70 -5.69
C GLU A 9 -3.43 31.31 -5.25
N ASP A 10 -3.20 31.11 -3.95
CA ASP A 10 -2.67 29.84 -3.44
C ASP A 10 -3.78 28.77 -3.25
N GLY A 11 -5.06 29.15 -3.39
CA GLY A 11 -6.20 28.25 -3.22
C GLY A 11 -6.51 27.34 -4.42
N THR A 12 -6.02 27.69 -5.62
CA THR A 12 -6.42 27.04 -6.89
C THR A 12 -5.55 25.83 -7.26
N THR A 13 -4.37 25.70 -6.65
CA THR A 13 -3.39 24.65 -6.96
C THR A 13 -3.74 23.30 -6.32
N LEU A 14 -4.13 23.25 -5.04
CA LEU A 14 -4.49 21.97 -4.41
C LEU A 14 -5.79 21.38 -4.97
N ALA A 15 -6.81 22.21 -5.19
CA ALA A 15 -8.08 21.76 -5.77
C ALA A 15 -7.92 21.25 -7.22
N SER A 16 -7.06 21.90 -8.03
CA SER A 16 -6.76 21.43 -9.38
C SER A 16 -5.85 20.20 -9.39
N VAL A 17 -5.02 19.97 -8.36
CA VAL A 17 -4.27 18.70 -8.16
C VAL A 17 -5.20 17.56 -7.74
N LEU A 18 -6.22 17.85 -6.92
CA LEU A 18 -7.18 16.85 -6.43
C LEU A 18 -8.39 16.64 -7.37
N GLY A 19 -8.61 17.51 -8.35
CA GLY A 19 -9.77 17.49 -9.25
C GLY A 19 -9.75 16.45 -10.38
N GLY A 20 -8.87 15.44 -10.32
CA GLY A 20 -8.88 14.29 -11.24
C GLY A 20 -9.93 13.24 -10.85
N ALA A 21 -10.23 12.27 -11.72
CA ALA A 21 -11.12 11.19 -11.34
C ALA A 21 -10.45 10.30 -10.26
N ILE A 22 -11.20 9.94 -9.22
CA ILE A 22 -10.67 9.11 -8.14
C ILE A 22 -10.53 7.68 -8.65
N TRP A 23 -9.30 7.16 -8.68
CA TRP A 23 -9.04 5.78 -9.05
C TRP A 23 -9.41 4.80 -7.92
N LYS A 24 -10.65 4.28 -7.98
CA LYS A 24 -11.23 3.39 -6.95
C LYS A 24 -10.38 2.16 -6.63
N HIS A 25 -9.79 1.52 -7.64
CA HIS A 25 -8.95 0.33 -7.40
C HIS A 25 -7.69 0.67 -6.60
N GLY A 26 -7.12 1.87 -6.79
CA GLY A 26 -5.99 2.34 -5.98
C GLY A 26 -6.35 2.48 -4.50
N LEU A 27 -7.57 2.94 -4.20
CA LEU A 27 -8.05 3.07 -2.82
C LEU A 27 -8.24 1.69 -2.17
N ILE A 28 -8.84 0.75 -2.90
CA ILE A 28 -9.01 -0.62 -2.41
C ILE A 28 -7.65 -1.32 -2.26
N ALA A 29 -6.70 -1.06 -3.16
CA ALA A 29 -5.34 -1.60 -3.07
C ALA A 29 -4.63 -1.05 -1.83
N ALA A 30 -4.68 0.26 -1.60
CA ALA A 30 -4.13 0.87 -0.39
C ALA A 30 -4.72 0.24 0.88
N ALA A 31 -6.05 0.07 0.93
CA ALA A 31 -6.72 -0.57 2.06
C ALA A 31 -6.29 -2.03 2.26
N ALA A 32 -6.17 -2.82 1.17
CA ALA A 32 -5.73 -4.20 1.24
C ALA A 32 -4.30 -4.33 1.77
N TRP A 33 -3.39 -3.45 1.33
CA TRP A 33 -2.00 -3.43 1.79
C TRP A 33 -1.87 -2.97 3.26
N ILE A 34 -2.68 -1.99 3.68
CA ILE A 34 -2.80 -1.62 5.11
C ILE A 34 -3.31 -2.81 5.92
N GLY A 35 -4.33 -3.51 5.44
CA GLY A 35 -4.85 -4.72 6.09
C GLY A 35 -3.77 -5.78 6.28
N ALA A 36 -2.96 -6.04 5.24
CA ALA A 36 -1.83 -6.97 5.34
C ALA A 36 -0.76 -6.48 6.34
N ALA A 37 -0.49 -5.18 6.40
CA ALA A 37 0.45 -4.61 7.37
C ALA A 37 -0.06 -4.78 8.82
N ILE A 38 -1.36 -4.54 9.04
CA ILE A 38 -2.01 -4.76 10.34
C ILE A 38 -1.92 -6.22 10.74
N VAL A 39 -2.24 -7.16 9.84
CA VAL A 39 -2.05 -8.60 10.09
C VAL A 39 -0.62 -8.89 10.51
N THR A 40 0.37 -8.36 9.77
CA THR A 40 1.79 -8.61 10.02
C THR A 40 2.24 -8.06 11.39
N MET A 41 1.83 -6.85 11.75
CA MET A 41 2.37 -6.13 12.91
C MET A 41 1.55 -6.27 14.19
N ALA A 42 0.23 -6.40 14.09
CA ALA A 42 -0.67 -6.40 15.25
C ALA A 42 -0.94 -7.81 15.80
N LEU A 43 -0.93 -8.84 14.94
CA LEU A 43 -1.12 -10.22 15.41
C LEU A 43 0.22 -10.83 15.85
N PRO A 44 0.25 -11.57 16.98
CA PRO A 44 1.44 -12.28 17.40
C PRO A 44 1.75 -13.46 16.46
N ASP A 45 3.03 -13.79 16.32
CA ASP A 45 3.47 -14.96 15.57
C ASP A 45 3.42 -16.21 16.46
N VAL A 46 3.01 -17.35 15.90
CA VAL A 46 3.03 -18.65 16.61
C VAL A 46 4.47 -19.12 16.82
N VAL A 47 5.34 -18.82 15.86
CA VAL A 47 6.77 -19.15 15.89
C VAL A 47 7.58 -17.90 15.51
N PRO A 48 8.72 -17.62 16.14
CA PRO A 48 9.58 -16.51 15.73
C PRO A 48 10.22 -16.75 14.36
N TRP A 49 10.04 -15.83 13.41
CA TRP A 49 10.62 -15.88 12.06
C TRP A 49 11.60 -14.74 11.75
N GLY A 50 11.50 -13.60 12.46
CA GLY A 50 12.34 -12.41 12.23
C GLY A 50 11.80 -11.45 11.16
N SER A 51 12.40 -10.26 11.02
CA SER A 51 12.10 -9.27 9.96
C SER A 51 10.64 -8.76 9.85
N ARG A 52 9.77 -9.03 10.83
CA ARG A 52 8.37 -8.57 10.89
C ARG A 52 8.21 -7.07 10.61
N ASN A 53 9.02 -6.24 11.27
CA ASN A 53 8.92 -4.78 11.14
C ASN A 53 9.33 -4.29 9.74
N LEU A 54 10.33 -4.95 9.12
CA LEU A 54 10.77 -4.61 7.77
C LEU A 54 9.66 -4.91 6.75
N PHE A 55 9.08 -6.11 6.82
CA PHE A 55 7.99 -6.47 5.91
C PHE A 55 6.75 -5.60 6.10
N GLY A 56 6.33 -5.38 7.35
CA GLY A 56 5.21 -4.48 7.64
C GLY A 56 5.48 -3.05 7.15
N GLY A 57 6.72 -2.55 7.28
CA GLY A 57 7.14 -1.26 6.72
C GLY A 57 7.03 -1.19 5.20
N LEU A 58 7.43 -2.26 4.49
CA LEU A 58 7.28 -2.35 3.02
C LEU A 58 5.80 -2.35 2.60
N LEU A 59 4.94 -3.04 3.34
CA LEU A 59 3.50 -3.04 3.07
C LEU A 59 2.89 -1.64 3.26
N LEU A 60 3.27 -0.93 4.33
CA LEU A 60 2.84 0.45 4.55
C LEU A 60 3.38 1.41 3.49
N ALA A 61 4.63 1.24 3.06
CA ALA A 61 5.20 2.03 1.97
C ALA A 61 4.43 1.82 0.66
N GLY A 62 4.11 0.57 0.31
CA GLY A 62 3.27 0.27 -0.86
C GLY A 62 1.87 0.87 -0.75
N ALA A 63 1.24 0.78 0.43
CA ALA A 63 -0.04 1.43 0.67
C ALA A 63 0.00 2.95 0.49
N ALA A 64 1.07 3.61 0.97
CA ALA A 64 1.27 5.05 0.79
C ALA A 64 1.43 5.41 -0.69
N VAL A 65 2.17 4.61 -1.46
CA VAL A 65 2.28 4.78 -2.92
C VAL A 65 0.90 4.69 -3.58
N PHE A 66 0.09 3.67 -3.26
CA PHE A 66 -1.26 3.57 -3.80
C PHE A 66 -2.15 4.73 -3.39
N ALA A 67 -2.07 5.20 -2.15
CA ALA A 67 -2.83 6.36 -1.68
C ALA A 67 -2.51 7.65 -2.48
N VAL A 68 -1.26 7.85 -2.88
CA VAL A 68 -0.87 8.96 -3.77
C VAL A 68 -1.37 8.73 -5.20
N LEU A 69 -1.30 7.49 -5.69
CA LEU A 69 -1.74 7.13 -7.03
C LEU A 69 -3.25 7.26 -7.23
N VAL A 70 -4.05 7.17 -6.18
CA VAL A 70 -5.52 7.41 -6.23
C VAL A 70 -5.85 8.75 -6.92
N PHE A 71 -5.04 9.78 -6.70
CA PHE A 71 -5.28 11.13 -7.21
C PHE A 71 -4.41 11.50 -8.43
N THR A 72 -3.34 10.75 -8.66
CA THR A 72 -2.34 11.08 -9.68
C THR A 72 -2.37 10.17 -10.89
N ALA A 73 -2.94 8.95 -10.79
CA ALA A 73 -2.90 7.93 -11.85
C ALA A 73 -3.39 8.44 -13.21
N ASP A 74 -4.50 9.19 -13.28
CA ASP A 74 -5.03 9.70 -14.55
C ASP A 74 -4.09 10.69 -15.27
N ARG A 75 -3.14 11.31 -14.55
CA ARG A 75 -2.21 12.31 -15.09
C ARG A 75 -0.93 11.69 -15.64
N LEU A 76 -0.69 10.40 -15.37
CA LEU A 76 0.53 9.70 -15.78
C LEU A 76 0.49 9.23 -17.25
N GLY A 77 -0.52 9.63 -18.02
CA GLY A 77 -0.67 9.28 -19.44
C GLY A 77 -0.71 7.76 -19.64
N ARG A 78 0.20 7.23 -20.47
CA ARG A 78 0.26 5.78 -20.76
C ARG A 78 0.51 4.93 -19.51
N LEU A 79 1.38 5.40 -18.61
CA LEU A 79 1.66 4.69 -17.36
C LEU A 79 0.42 4.68 -16.47
N GLY A 80 -0.31 5.80 -16.41
CA GLY A 80 -1.59 5.91 -15.73
C GLY A 80 -2.61 4.89 -16.21
N GLY A 81 -2.80 4.79 -17.53
CA GLY A 81 -3.69 3.81 -18.14
C GLY A 81 -3.30 2.36 -17.82
N TRP A 82 -2.01 2.05 -17.81
CA TRP A 82 -1.50 0.72 -17.41
C TRP A 82 -1.80 0.44 -15.93
N LEU A 83 -1.50 1.38 -15.03
CA LEU A 83 -1.80 1.26 -13.60
C LEU A 83 -3.29 0.99 -13.37
N ILE A 84 -4.14 1.78 -14.01
CA ILE A 84 -5.61 1.68 -13.86
C ILE A 84 -6.10 0.32 -14.34
N HIS A 85 -5.60 -0.15 -15.50
CA HIS A 85 -5.96 -1.44 -16.07
C HIS A 85 -5.57 -2.61 -15.15
N TYR A 86 -4.39 -2.57 -14.55
CA TYR A 86 -3.90 -3.61 -13.64
C TYR A 86 -4.29 -3.39 -12.17
N GLY A 87 -5.11 -2.38 -11.86
CA GLY A 87 -5.61 -2.08 -10.52
C GLY A 87 -6.08 -3.29 -9.70
N PRO A 88 -6.93 -4.18 -10.25
CA PRO A 88 -7.38 -5.37 -9.56
C PRO A 88 -6.24 -6.29 -9.09
N TRP A 89 -5.13 -6.36 -9.82
CA TRP A 89 -3.97 -7.19 -9.43
C TRP A 89 -3.23 -6.64 -8.22
N PHE A 90 -3.15 -5.31 -8.07
CA PHE A 90 -2.54 -4.70 -6.87
C PHE A 90 -3.37 -4.97 -5.61
N ILE A 91 -4.69 -5.03 -5.75
CA ILE A 91 -5.61 -5.45 -4.67
C ILE A 91 -5.35 -6.91 -4.33
N ALA A 92 -5.38 -7.78 -5.35
CA ALA A 92 -5.18 -9.22 -5.18
C ALA A 92 -3.85 -9.52 -4.48
N LEU A 93 -2.79 -8.80 -4.83
CA LEU A 93 -1.47 -8.94 -4.23
C LEU A 93 -1.45 -8.53 -2.75
N GLY A 94 -2.10 -7.44 -2.37
CA GLY A 94 -2.25 -7.04 -0.95
C GLY A 94 -3.02 -8.07 -0.13
N VAL A 95 -4.16 -8.55 -0.67
CA VAL A 95 -4.96 -9.61 -0.05
C VAL A 95 -4.14 -10.90 0.09
N TRP A 96 -3.40 -11.27 -0.96
CA TRP A 96 -2.56 -12.46 -0.97
C TRP A 96 -1.49 -12.42 0.12
N PHE A 97 -0.80 -11.29 0.29
CA PHE A 97 0.17 -11.15 1.39
C PHE A 97 -0.48 -11.30 2.77
N GLY A 98 -1.66 -10.71 2.99
CA GLY A 98 -2.39 -10.87 4.25
C GLY A 98 -2.80 -12.33 4.52
N LEU A 99 -3.33 -13.03 3.51
CA LEU A 99 -3.72 -14.44 3.64
C LEU A 99 -2.51 -15.35 3.85
N TRP A 100 -1.43 -15.13 3.12
CA TRP A 100 -0.20 -15.89 3.28
C TRP A 100 0.37 -15.70 4.69
N GLU A 101 0.49 -14.46 5.17
CA GLU A 101 0.94 -14.14 6.52
C GLU A 101 0.07 -14.82 7.59
N LEU A 102 -1.27 -14.75 7.44
CA LEU A 102 -2.22 -15.39 8.34
C LEU A 102 -2.00 -16.91 8.40
N THR A 103 -2.02 -17.57 7.25
CA THR A 103 -1.94 -19.04 7.18
C THR A 103 -0.59 -19.60 7.62
N THR A 104 0.49 -18.81 7.56
CA THR A 104 1.84 -19.26 7.91
C THR A 104 2.26 -18.80 9.31
N ALA A 105 2.48 -17.50 9.53
CA ALA A 105 3.03 -16.98 10.77
C ALA A 105 2.00 -16.89 11.91
N LYS A 106 0.74 -16.56 11.60
CA LYS A 106 -0.25 -16.19 12.63
C LYS A 106 -1.12 -17.35 13.08
N LEU A 107 -1.50 -18.24 12.15
CA LEU A 107 -2.34 -19.41 12.43
C LEU A 107 -1.53 -20.71 12.46
N GLY A 108 -0.32 -20.72 11.88
CA GLY A 108 0.52 -21.92 11.85
C GLY A 108 -0.09 -23.07 11.06
N TRP A 109 -0.94 -22.80 10.06
CA TRP A 109 -1.53 -23.85 9.21
C TRP A 109 -0.51 -24.44 8.25
N LEU A 110 0.41 -23.62 7.73
CA LEU A 110 1.54 -24.03 6.91
C LEU A 110 2.88 -23.61 7.56
N PRO A 111 3.31 -24.20 8.68
CA PRO A 111 4.58 -23.87 9.31
C PRO A 111 5.77 -24.58 8.62
N LYS A 112 7.00 -24.31 9.07
CA LYS A 112 8.19 -25.07 8.64
C LYS A 112 7.95 -26.58 8.79
N PRO A 113 8.46 -27.43 7.88
CA PRO A 113 9.35 -27.11 6.75
C PRO A 113 8.63 -26.68 5.46
N PHE A 114 7.30 -26.61 5.44
CA PHE A 114 6.54 -26.56 4.19
C PHE A 114 6.53 -25.18 3.51
N PHE A 115 6.34 -24.11 4.29
CA PHE A 115 6.22 -22.77 3.72
C PHE A 115 6.65 -21.68 4.72
N SER A 116 7.43 -20.71 4.25
CA SER A 116 7.85 -19.57 5.09
C SER A 116 6.89 -18.40 4.93
N PRO A 117 6.58 -17.63 5.98
CA PRO A 117 5.82 -16.40 5.86
C PRO A 117 6.61 -15.37 5.05
N PRO A 118 5.91 -14.40 4.42
CA PRO A 118 6.54 -13.33 3.66
C PRO A 118 7.65 -12.61 4.44
N HIS A 119 7.42 -12.28 5.72
CA HIS A 119 8.45 -11.59 6.51
C HIS A 119 9.67 -12.47 6.80
N GLY A 120 9.47 -13.78 6.91
CA GLY A 120 10.54 -14.74 7.19
C GLY A 120 11.50 -14.88 6.00
N LEU A 121 11.04 -14.61 4.78
CA LEU A 121 11.89 -14.59 3.59
C LEU A 121 12.91 -13.42 3.60
N LEU A 122 12.61 -12.36 4.34
CA LEU A 122 13.49 -11.19 4.49
C LEU A 122 14.49 -11.35 5.64
N HIS A 123 14.44 -12.46 6.37
CA HIS A 123 15.38 -12.73 7.45
C HIS A 123 16.55 -13.57 6.90
N VAL A 124 17.60 -12.88 6.46
CA VAL A 124 18.84 -13.49 5.98
C VAL A 124 19.90 -13.32 7.10
N TYR A 125 20.65 -14.40 7.35
CA TYR A 125 21.48 -14.73 8.53
C TYR A 125 22.14 -13.58 9.30
#